data_AF-A0A3C1X808-F1
#
_entry.id   AF-A0A3C1X808-F1
#
_cell.length_a   1.000
_cell.length_b   1.000
_cell.length_c   1.000
_cell.angle_alpha   90.00
_cell.angle_beta   90.00
_cell.angle_gamma   90.00
#
_symmetry.space_group_name_H-M   'P 1'
#
loop_
_entity.id
_entity.type
_entity.pdbx_description
1 polymer ?
#
loop_
_entity_poly.entity_id
_entity_poly.type
_entity_poly.pdbx_seq_one_letter_code
_entity_poly.pdbx_strand_id
1 'polypeptide(L)'
;IPTHTAPPRCSIAGQHLLLIALLLTTAWHPLAAQENWARFRGEAGLGVSTQAGIPVTWTADQIAWKVQLPTIGHSSPVIWGQHLFVTSATEGGSERFMHCLDAASGKQLWNASFTMEASRKHQKNSWASSTPCTDGRVVCGLFADAKQLVAKAWDFSGTELWSVELGSYESEHNLGVSPIIEDGLVLIANDQVGPSSFIALQADTGTVAWKTERQPGKTSYSTPTVTADGAGGKQIVCVSESGGVSGIDLKSGKALWQTPKLPMRTVASPIVMDGLAFATCGEGGNGKYFAAVRTGLDVPNDQRIAWERRTMLPYVPCLIRTSDLLFLWGDKGIMVCLEAATGNEVWSERIDGQYSGSPILIQDRIYCVTEDGIVVVLQAGRQFRELGRTPLGDDCHSTPAVAAGHLYFHTFKHVIAVKATP
;
A
#
# COMPACT_ATOMS: atom_id res chain seq x y z
N ILE A 1 -105.29 -28.05 13.02
CA ILE A 1 -104.89 -27.08 11.97
C ILE A 1 -103.90 -26.13 12.66
N PRO A 2 -102.67 -26.02 12.14
CA PRO A 2 -101.49 -26.73 12.68
C PRO A 2 -100.53 -25.74 13.41
N THR A 3 -99.46 -26.07 14.13
CA THR A 3 -98.41 -27.09 13.99
C THR A 3 -97.70 -27.29 15.35
N HIS A 4 -97.37 -28.55 15.65
CA HIS A 4 -96.32 -29.02 16.60
C HIS A 4 -94.95 -28.35 16.29
N THR A 5 -93.93 -28.22 17.14
CA THR A 5 -93.29 -29.14 18.10
C THR A 5 -92.18 -28.32 18.81
N ALA A 6 -92.05 -28.43 20.13
CA ALA A 6 -90.94 -29.08 20.87
C ALA A 6 -89.65 -28.23 21.13
N PRO A 7 -89.10 -28.28 22.36
CA PRO A 7 -87.82 -27.68 22.80
C PRO A 7 -86.69 -28.76 22.78
N PRO A 8 -85.61 -28.73 23.60
CA PRO A 8 -84.54 -27.75 23.90
C PRO A 8 -83.10 -28.35 23.69
N ARG A 9 -82.07 -27.62 24.13
CA ARG A 9 -80.72 -28.04 24.67
C ARG A 9 -79.47 -27.98 23.78
N CYS A 10 -78.39 -27.56 24.46
CA CYS A 10 -76.97 -28.00 24.36
C CYS A 10 -76.22 -27.75 23.03
N SER A 11 -74.91 -27.55 22.95
CA SER A 11 -73.78 -27.49 23.90
C SER A 11 -72.52 -27.11 23.11
N ILE A 12 -71.58 -26.42 23.78
CA ILE A 12 -70.10 -26.49 23.66
C ILE A 12 -69.47 -26.29 22.25
N ALA A 13 -68.63 -25.26 22.13
CA ALA A 13 -67.21 -25.40 21.73
C ALA A 13 -66.52 -24.03 21.69
N GLY A 14 -65.57 -23.80 22.60
CA GLY A 14 -64.56 -22.76 22.48
C GLY A 14 -63.24 -23.41 22.08
N GLN A 15 -62.78 -23.16 20.85
CA GLN A 15 -61.44 -23.51 20.38
C GLN A 15 -60.69 -22.22 20.03
N HIS A 16 -59.62 -21.95 20.79
CA HIS A 16 -58.67 -20.89 20.52
C HIS A 16 -57.74 -21.30 19.37
N LEU A 17 -57.80 -20.58 18.25
CA LEU A 17 -56.74 -20.59 17.23
C LEU A 17 -55.61 -19.64 17.67
N LEU A 18 -54.46 -20.20 18.05
CA LEU A 18 -53.21 -19.44 18.13
C LEU A 18 -52.58 -19.38 16.73
N LEU A 19 -52.59 -18.20 16.12
CA LEU A 19 -51.78 -17.87 14.96
C LEU A 19 -50.31 -17.68 15.39
N ILE A 20 -49.45 -18.63 15.04
CA ILE A 20 -48.00 -18.49 15.15
C ILE A 20 -47.53 -17.61 14.00
N ALA A 21 -47.30 -16.32 14.29
CA ALA A 21 -46.59 -15.43 13.39
C ALA A 21 -45.09 -15.75 13.45
N LEU A 22 -44.59 -16.43 12.42
CA LEU A 22 -43.17 -16.70 12.24
C LEU A 22 -42.48 -15.38 11.84
N LEU A 23 -41.99 -14.62 12.83
CA LEU A 23 -41.11 -13.48 12.60
C LEU A 23 -39.76 -14.01 12.09
N LEU A 24 -39.59 -13.96 10.76
CA LEU A 24 -38.29 -14.06 10.11
C LEU A 24 -37.44 -12.87 10.55
N THR A 25 -36.73 -13.02 11.68
CA THR A 25 -35.62 -12.13 12.03
C THR A 25 -34.49 -12.44 11.05
N THR A 26 -34.47 -11.78 9.90
CA THR A 26 -33.25 -11.69 9.09
C THR A 26 -32.21 -11.03 9.97
N ALA A 27 -31.26 -11.82 10.48
CA ALA A 27 -30.08 -11.31 11.13
C ALA A 27 -29.37 -10.44 10.09
N TRP A 28 -29.51 -9.11 10.20
CA TRP A 28 -28.54 -8.19 9.63
C TRP A 28 -27.24 -8.46 10.38
N HIS A 29 -26.46 -9.42 9.88
CA HIS A 29 -25.04 -9.35 10.10
C HIS A 29 -24.61 -8.04 9.43
N PRO A 30 -24.10 -7.04 10.16
CA PRO A 30 -23.33 -6.00 9.49
C PRO A 30 -22.31 -6.76 8.66
N LEU A 31 -22.32 -6.61 7.33
CA LEU A 31 -21.16 -7.00 6.56
C LEU A 31 -20.01 -6.29 7.25
N ALA A 32 -19.09 -7.04 7.87
CA ALA A 32 -17.86 -6.47 8.34
C ALA A 32 -17.32 -5.64 7.17
N ALA A 33 -17.12 -4.34 7.39
CA ALA A 33 -16.65 -3.45 6.34
C ALA A 33 -15.41 -4.11 5.74
N GLN A 34 -15.47 -4.43 4.44
CA GLN A 34 -14.41 -5.16 3.77
C GLN A 34 -13.14 -4.31 3.86
N GLU A 35 -12.11 -4.82 4.53
CA GLU A 35 -10.82 -4.13 4.62
C GLU A 35 -10.27 -3.97 3.21
N ASN A 36 -10.11 -2.71 2.78
CA ASN A 36 -9.55 -2.34 1.48
C ASN A 36 -8.06 -2.01 1.63
N TRP A 37 -7.29 -2.30 0.59
CA TRP A 37 -5.86 -2.01 0.50
C TRP A 37 -5.59 -1.14 -0.73
N ALA A 38 -5.95 0.14 -0.61
CA ALA A 38 -6.22 1.00 -1.76
C ALA A 38 -4.98 1.54 -2.49
N ARG A 39 -3.78 1.33 -1.97
CA ARG A 39 -2.51 1.88 -2.49
C ARG A 39 -1.31 1.10 -1.96
N PHE A 40 -0.10 1.49 -2.38
CA PHE A 40 1.14 0.98 -1.80
C PHE A 40 1.11 1.05 -0.26
N ARG A 41 1.29 -0.11 0.38
CA ARG A 41 1.23 -0.29 1.84
C ARG A 41 -0.11 0.09 2.50
N GLY A 42 -1.21 0.06 1.75
CA GLY A 42 -2.55 0.17 2.32
C GLY A 42 -2.87 1.54 2.91
N GLU A 43 -3.75 1.57 3.92
CA GLU A 43 -4.23 2.79 4.54
C GLU A 43 -3.08 3.65 5.07
N ALA A 44 -3.10 4.95 4.71
CA ALA A 44 -2.05 5.92 5.00
C ALA A 44 -0.61 5.48 4.64
N GLY A 45 -0.44 4.42 3.82
CA GLY A 45 0.86 3.85 3.46
C GLY A 45 1.62 3.21 4.62
N LEU A 46 0.94 2.87 5.72
CA LEU A 46 1.57 2.38 6.94
C LEU A 46 2.02 0.92 6.84
N GLY A 47 1.37 0.13 5.99
CA GLY A 47 1.57 -1.30 5.88
C GLY A 47 1.10 -2.02 7.14
N VAL A 48 -0.02 -1.58 7.71
CA VAL A 48 -0.62 -2.14 8.94
C VAL A 48 -2.00 -2.68 8.61
N SER A 49 -2.32 -3.87 9.11
CA SER A 49 -3.64 -4.50 9.01
C SER A 49 -4.06 -5.08 10.36
N THR A 50 -5.36 -5.05 10.62
CA THR A 50 -5.96 -5.70 11.79
C THR A 50 -6.56 -7.07 11.48
N GLN A 51 -6.45 -7.53 10.23
CA GLN A 51 -6.96 -8.83 9.78
C GLN A 51 -6.48 -9.97 10.68
N ALA A 52 -7.44 -10.66 11.31
CA ALA A 52 -7.17 -11.82 12.12
C ALA A 52 -6.99 -13.09 11.27
N GLY A 53 -6.34 -14.09 11.84
CA GLY A 53 -6.26 -15.44 11.28
C GLY A 53 -5.25 -15.63 10.14
N ILE A 54 -4.45 -14.62 9.79
CA ILE A 54 -3.38 -14.82 8.80
C ILE A 54 -2.31 -15.77 9.38
N PRO A 55 -2.03 -16.90 8.71
CA PRO A 55 -1.09 -17.90 9.21
C PRO A 55 0.37 -17.40 9.15
N VAL A 56 1.18 -17.80 10.13
CA VAL A 56 2.64 -17.52 10.14
C VAL A 56 3.43 -18.43 9.21
N THR A 57 2.87 -19.61 8.93
CA THR A 57 3.36 -20.60 7.97
C THR A 57 2.18 -21.27 7.33
N TRP A 58 2.27 -21.63 6.05
CA TRP A 58 1.17 -22.31 5.36
C TRP A 58 1.67 -23.36 4.37
N THR A 59 0.77 -24.30 4.08
CA THR A 59 0.90 -25.31 3.04
C THR A 59 -0.06 -24.99 1.88
N ALA A 60 -0.05 -25.82 0.84
CA ALA A 60 -0.79 -25.57 -0.40
C ALA A 60 -2.33 -25.50 -0.21
N ASP A 61 -2.87 -26.11 0.84
CA ASP A 61 -4.30 -26.11 1.18
C ASP A 61 -4.82 -24.75 1.67
N GLN A 62 -3.94 -23.91 2.21
CA GLN A 62 -4.28 -22.55 2.65
C GLN A 62 -4.09 -21.51 1.53
N ILE A 63 -3.51 -21.90 0.40
CA ILE A 63 -3.48 -21.06 -0.81
C ILE A 63 -4.89 -21.06 -1.40
N ALA A 64 -5.56 -19.91 -1.38
CA ALA A 64 -6.89 -19.73 -1.95
C ALA A 64 -6.88 -19.98 -3.45
N TRP A 65 -5.90 -19.36 -4.11
CA TRP A 65 -5.66 -19.42 -5.53
C TRP A 65 -4.24 -18.90 -5.82
N LYS A 66 -3.70 -19.34 -6.94
CA LYS A 66 -2.44 -18.86 -7.52
C LYS A 66 -2.65 -18.76 -9.03
N VAL A 67 -2.48 -17.56 -9.57
CA VAL A 67 -2.68 -17.30 -11.00
C VAL A 67 -1.41 -16.76 -11.61
N GLN A 68 -1.09 -17.21 -12.82
CA GLN A 68 0.06 -16.73 -13.56
C GLN A 68 -0.33 -15.50 -14.39
N LEU A 69 0.46 -14.44 -14.31
CA LEU A 69 0.33 -13.28 -15.18
C LEU A 69 1.06 -13.51 -16.52
N PRO A 70 0.60 -12.89 -17.62
CA PRO A 70 1.22 -13.06 -18.93
C PRO A 70 2.61 -12.43 -19.02
N THR A 71 2.92 -11.47 -18.15
CA THR A 71 4.17 -10.71 -18.13
C THR A 71 4.60 -10.40 -16.68
N ILE A 72 5.79 -9.82 -16.51
CA ILE A 72 6.42 -9.62 -15.18
C ILE A 72 6.13 -8.20 -14.66
N GLY A 73 5.90 -8.07 -13.36
CA GLY A 73 5.80 -6.79 -12.66
C GLY A 73 6.21 -6.90 -11.20
N HIS A 74 6.51 -5.77 -10.57
CA HIS A 74 6.86 -5.73 -9.13
C HIS A 74 5.90 -4.86 -8.31
N SER A 75 4.81 -4.35 -8.90
CA SER A 75 3.81 -3.58 -8.17
C SER A 75 3.26 -4.38 -7.00
N SER A 76 2.94 -3.73 -5.89
CA SER A 76 2.20 -4.39 -4.81
C SER A 76 0.74 -4.62 -5.23
N PRO A 77 0.05 -5.65 -4.72
CA PRO A 77 -1.37 -5.79 -4.95
C PRO A 77 -2.15 -4.62 -4.31
N VAL A 78 -3.16 -4.13 -5.02
CA VAL A 78 -4.12 -3.12 -4.51
C VAL A 78 -5.51 -3.73 -4.54
N ILE A 79 -6.23 -3.73 -3.42
CA ILE A 79 -7.52 -4.41 -3.30
C ILE A 79 -8.59 -3.41 -2.89
N TRP A 80 -9.69 -3.38 -3.64
CA TRP A 80 -10.88 -2.63 -3.26
C TRP A 80 -12.14 -3.44 -3.55
N GLY A 81 -12.83 -3.86 -2.50
CA GLY A 81 -13.93 -4.80 -2.60
C GLY A 81 -13.49 -6.12 -3.24
N GLN A 82 -14.13 -6.49 -4.33
CA GLN A 82 -13.80 -7.70 -5.11
C GLN A 82 -12.67 -7.50 -6.13
N HIS A 83 -12.13 -6.29 -6.31
CA HIS A 83 -11.17 -6.00 -7.37
C HIS A 83 -9.75 -5.95 -6.82
N LEU A 84 -8.84 -6.69 -7.45
CA LEU A 84 -7.41 -6.68 -7.18
C LEU A 84 -6.67 -6.14 -8.40
N PHE A 85 -5.90 -5.08 -8.21
CA PHE A 85 -5.12 -4.42 -9.25
C PHE A 85 -3.63 -4.67 -9.09
N VAL A 86 -2.96 -4.98 -10.19
CA VAL A 86 -1.49 -5.08 -10.32
C VAL A 86 -1.06 -4.59 -11.71
N THR A 87 0.18 -4.17 -11.84
CA THR A 87 0.77 -3.78 -13.12
C THR A 87 1.87 -4.75 -13.54
N SER A 88 2.06 -4.93 -14.84
CA SER A 88 3.15 -5.72 -15.41
C SER A 88 3.61 -5.14 -16.75
N ALA A 89 4.71 -5.64 -17.30
CA ALA A 89 5.27 -5.16 -18.55
C ALA A 89 6.00 -6.27 -19.32
N THR A 90 6.06 -6.13 -20.65
CA THR A 90 6.94 -6.97 -21.48
C THR A 90 8.41 -6.68 -21.19
N GLU A 91 9.27 -7.64 -21.57
CA GLU A 91 10.71 -7.40 -21.59
C GLU A 91 11.07 -6.21 -22.50
N GLY A 92 11.98 -5.35 -22.03
CA GLY A 92 12.31 -4.07 -22.67
C GLY A 92 11.31 -2.95 -22.35
N GLY A 93 10.15 -3.28 -21.77
CA GLY A 93 9.15 -2.30 -21.40
C GLY A 93 8.55 -1.58 -22.61
N SER A 94 8.24 -2.29 -23.69
CA SER A 94 7.51 -1.69 -24.82
C SER A 94 6.00 -1.72 -24.61
N GLU A 95 5.47 -2.67 -23.83
CA GLU A 95 4.05 -2.77 -23.50
C GLU A 95 3.88 -2.76 -21.98
N ARG A 96 2.92 -1.98 -21.49
CA ARG A 96 2.52 -1.92 -20.08
C ARG A 96 1.11 -2.50 -19.92
N PHE A 97 0.86 -3.08 -18.77
CA PHE A 97 -0.43 -3.64 -18.42
C PHE A 97 -0.93 -3.11 -17.09
N MET A 98 -2.22 -2.82 -17.03
CA MET A 98 -3.02 -2.75 -15.80
C MET A 98 -3.93 -3.98 -15.79
N HIS A 99 -3.79 -4.83 -14.77
CA HIS A 99 -4.66 -6.00 -14.59
C HIS A 99 -5.67 -5.71 -13.50
N CYS A 100 -6.88 -6.24 -13.68
CA CYS A 100 -7.88 -6.34 -12.65
C CYS A 100 -8.30 -7.80 -12.52
N LEU A 101 -8.05 -8.37 -11.34
CA LEU A 101 -8.44 -9.72 -10.97
C LEU A 101 -9.60 -9.67 -9.98
N ASP A 102 -10.43 -10.69 -9.98
CA ASP A 102 -11.36 -10.97 -8.89
C ASP A 102 -10.56 -11.41 -7.67
N ALA A 103 -10.66 -10.67 -6.56
CA ALA A 103 -9.86 -10.91 -5.36
C ALA A 103 -10.19 -12.27 -4.70
N ALA A 104 -11.41 -12.79 -4.86
CA ALA A 104 -11.83 -14.05 -4.26
C ALA A 104 -11.33 -15.29 -5.03
N SER A 105 -11.19 -15.20 -6.35
CA SER A 105 -10.88 -16.34 -7.23
C SER A 105 -9.58 -16.21 -8.03
N GLY A 106 -9.00 -15.01 -8.11
CA GLY A 106 -7.85 -14.69 -8.96
C GLY A 106 -8.20 -14.57 -10.45
N LYS A 107 -9.47 -14.73 -10.84
CA LYS A 107 -9.88 -14.68 -12.26
C LYS A 107 -9.67 -13.26 -12.82
N GLN A 108 -9.06 -13.16 -13.99
CA GLN A 108 -8.98 -11.89 -14.74
C GLN A 108 -10.38 -11.36 -15.04
N LEU A 109 -10.71 -10.18 -14.52
CA LEU A 109 -11.92 -9.42 -14.83
C LEU A 109 -11.71 -8.61 -16.10
N TRP A 110 -10.58 -7.89 -16.17
CA TRP A 110 -10.14 -7.17 -17.36
C TRP A 110 -8.62 -6.93 -17.30
N ASN A 111 -8.05 -6.59 -18.45
CA ASN A 111 -6.72 -6.00 -18.52
C ASN A 111 -6.72 -4.89 -19.58
N ALA A 112 -6.01 -3.81 -19.30
CA ALA A 112 -5.69 -2.78 -20.26
C ALA A 112 -4.21 -2.88 -20.61
N SER A 113 -3.87 -2.72 -21.90
CA SER A 113 -2.48 -2.60 -22.34
C SER A 113 -2.27 -1.37 -23.21
N PHE A 114 -1.06 -0.85 -23.19
CA PHE A 114 -0.64 0.28 -24.01
C PHE A 114 0.86 0.29 -24.24
N THR A 115 1.26 0.89 -25.36
CA THR A 115 2.65 0.96 -25.79
C THR A 115 3.37 2.13 -25.13
N MET A 116 4.61 1.90 -24.73
CA MET A 116 5.57 2.90 -24.31
C MET A 116 6.90 2.66 -25.04
N GLU A 117 7.79 3.65 -25.01
CA GLU A 117 9.13 3.44 -25.55
C GLU A 117 9.90 2.41 -24.72
N ALA A 118 10.76 1.65 -25.40
CA ALA A 118 11.69 0.78 -24.71
C ALA A 118 12.63 1.63 -23.84
N SER A 119 12.92 1.15 -22.63
CA SER A 119 13.75 1.90 -21.68
C SER A 119 14.65 1.00 -20.86
N ARG A 120 15.73 1.55 -20.34
CA ARG A 120 16.63 0.84 -19.41
C ARG A 120 16.08 0.91 -17.99
N LYS A 121 16.47 -0.05 -17.17
CA LYS A 121 16.12 -0.12 -15.74
C LYS A 121 17.26 -0.71 -14.92
N HIS A 122 17.18 -0.54 -13.61
CA HIS A 122 18.01 -1.32 -12.70
C HIS A 122 17.62 -2.80 -12.71
N GLN A 123 18.55 -3.70 -12.39
CA GLN A 123 18.28 -5.14 -12.33
C GLN A 123 17.19 -5.50 -11.30
N LYS A 124 17.12 -4.77 -10.18
CA LYS A 124 16.10 -4.98 -9.14
C LYS A 124 14.75 -4.31 -9.45
N ASN A 125 14.67 -3.52 -10.52
CA ASN A 125 13.45 -2.87 -10.93
C ASN A 125 12.72 -3.70 -12.02
N SER A 126 11.46 -3.40 -12.28
CA SER A 126 10.70 -3.76 -13.48
C SER A 126 10.20 -2.49 -14.16
N TRP A 127 9.69 -2.59 -15.38
CA TRP A 127 8.99 -1.48 -16.03
C TRP A 127 7.57 -1.21 -15.47
N ALA A 128 7.15 -2.00 -14.47
CA ALA A 128 5.84 -1.96 -13.82
C ALA A 128 5.96 -2.16 -12.30
N SER A 129 6.87 -1.40 -11.67
CA SER A 129 7.08 -1.48 -10.21
C SER A 129 6.29 -0.44 -9.43
N SER A 130 5.86 0.64 -10.10
CA SER A 130 4.92 1.59 -9.52
C SER A 130 3.62 0.87 -9.19
N THR A 131 3.23 0.94 -7.92
CA THR A 131 1.99 0.33 -7.43
C THR A 131 0.81 1.23 -7.81
N PRO A 132 -0.30 0.68 -8.35
CA PRO A 132 -1.48 1.50 -8.61
C PRO A 132 -2.09 2.07 -7.32
N CYS A 133 -3.08 2.94 -7.45
CA CYS A 133 -3.88 3.41 -6.33
C CYS A 133 -5.34 3.59 -6.73
N THR A 134 -6.24 3.56 -5.74
CA THR A 134 -7.68 3.71 -5.96
C THR A 134 -8.37 4.40 -4.78
N ASP A 135 -9.51 5.03 -5.04
CA ASP A 135 -10.46 5.52 -4.04
C ASP A 135 -11.79 4.74 -4.06
N GLY A 136 -11.83 3.61 -4.77
CA GLY A 136 -13.03 2.82 -5.00
C GLY A 136 -13.90 3.22 -6.19
N ARG A 137 -13.56 4.33 -6.86
CA ARG A 137 -14.25 4.77 -8.09
C ARG A 137 -13.31 4.73 -9.29
N VAL A 138 -12.08 5.20 -9.08
CA VAL A 138 -11.00 5.27 -10.07
C VAL A 138 -9.86 4.35 -9.64
N VAL A 139 -9.23 3.64 -10.57
CA VAL A 139 -7.90 3.06 -10.38
C VAL A 139 -6.91 3.82 -11.26
N CYS A 140 -5.83 4.31 -10.66
CA CYS A 140 -4.77 5.08 -11.33
C CYS A 140 -3.44 4.33 -11.27
N GLY A 141 -2.75 4.27 -12.41
CA GLY A 141 -1.37 3.80 -12.53
C GLY A 141 -0.44 4.92 -12.98
N LEU A 142 0.84 4.79 -12.63
CA LEU A 142 1.92 5.68 -13.07
C LEU A 142 2.97 4.86 -13.81
N PHE A 143 3.39 5.35 -14.97
CA PHE A 143 4.27 4.63 -15.88
C PHE A 143 5.32 5.57 -16.44
N ALA A 144 6.51 5.05 -16.74
CA ALA A 144 7.54 5.82 -17.41
C ALA A 144 8.28 4.99 -18.45
N ASP A 145 8.90 5.71 -19.39
CA ASP A 145 9.84 5.19 -20.35
C ASP A 145 11.04 6.12 -20.52
N ALA A 146 11.79 5.97 -21.62
CA ALA A 146 12.97 6.77 -21.92
C ALA A 146 12.66 8.22 -22.31
N LYS A 147 11.38 8.57 -22.54
CA LYS A 147 10.95 9.90 -22.99
C LYS A 147 10.10 10.60 -21.94
N GLN A 148 9.21 9.90 -21.26
CA GLN A 148 8.11 10.54 -20.54
C GLN A 148 7.65 9.79 -19.28
N LEU A 149 7.04 10.55 -18.37
CA LEU A 149 6.20 10.07 -17.27
C LEU A 149 4.72 10.19 -17.69
N VAL A 150 3.92 9.16 -17.45
CA VAL A 150 2.50 9.10 -17.83
C VAL A 150 1.67 8.60 -16.66
N ALA A 151 0.63 9.33 -16.30
CA ALA A 151 -0.43 8.85 -15.41
C ALA A 151 -1.65 8.42 -16.25
N LYS A 152 -2.23 7.27 -15.92
CA LYS A 152 -3.44 6.75 -16.58
C LYS A 152 -4.43 6.27 -15.54
N ALA A 153 -5.72 6.50 -15.79
CA ALA A 153 -6.78 6.01 -14.92
C ALA A 153 -7.88 5.28 -15.69
N TRP A 154 -8.46 4.31 -14.99
CA TRP A 154 -9.60 3.52 -15.44
C TRP A 154 -10.68 3.52 -14.38
N ASP A 155 -11.91 3.26 -14.80
CA ASP A 155 -12.94 2.82 -13.87
C ASP A 155 -12.78 1.32 -13.54
N PHE A 156 -13.63 0.82 -12.65
CA PHE A 156 -13.55 -0.57 -12.20
C PHE A 156 -14.06 -1.58 -13.24
N SER A 157 -14.69 -1.12 -14.32
CA SER A 157 -15.07 -1.96 -15.47
C SER A 157 -13.94 -2.13 -16.49
N GLY A 158 -12.86 -1.35 -16.35
CA GLY A 158 -11.71 -1.35 -17.26
C GLY A 158 -11.79 -0.31 -18.37
N THR A 159 -12.75 0.62 -18.30
CA THR A 159 -12.85 1.74 -19.24
C THR A 159 -11.81 2.79 -18.88
N GLU A 160 -10.94 3.16 -19.84
CA GLU A 160 -9.99 4.26 -19.65
C GLU A 160 -10.76 5.58 -19.50
N LEU A 161 -10.48 6.30 -18.41
CA LEU A 161 -11.09 7.59 -18.11
C LEU A 161 -10.23 8.75 -18.63
N TRP A 162 -8.90 8.65 -18.42
CA TRP A 162 -7.95 9.65 -18.88
C TRP A 162 -6.52 9.12 -18.94
N SER A 163 -5.68 9.82 -19.70
CA SER A 163 -4.25 9.59 -19.86
C SER A 163 -3.53 10.93 -19.96
N VAL A 164 -2.55 11.16 -19.09
CA VAL A 164 -1.86 12.46 -18.97
C VAL A 164 -0.36 12.25 -19.03
N GLU A 165 0.28 12.88 -20.02
CA GLU A 165 1.74 13.03 -20.09
C GLU A 165 2.19 14.11 -19.12
N LEU A 166 3.15 13.78 -18.25
CA LEU A 166 3.63 14.63 -17.16
C LEU A 166 5.03 15.21 -17.43
N GLY A 167 5.48 15.14 -18.68
CA GLY A 167 6.79 15.59 -19.14
C GLY A 167 7.86 14.50 -19.08
N SER A 168 9.12 14.90 -19.23
CA SER A 168 10.24 13.96 -19.31
C SER A 168 10.48 13.20 -18.01
N TYR A 169 10.99 11.96 -18.15
CA TYR A 169 11.40 11.14 -17.01
C TYR A 169 12.86 10.71 -17.13
N GLU A 170 13.69 11.14 -16.18
CA GLU A 170 15.12 10.89 -16.13
C GLU A 170 15.49 10.18 -14.84
N SER A 171 15.88 8.91 -14.95
CA SER A 171 16.24 8.08 -13.80
C SER A 171 17.29 7.02 -14.15
N GLU A 172 18.23 6.80 -13.22
CA GLU A 172 19.20 5.70 -13.29
C GLU A 172 18.55 4.31 -13.18
N HIS A 173 17.42 4.20 -12.46
CA HIS A 173 16.82 2.91 -12.15
C HIS A 173 15.46 2.66 -12.79
N ASN A 174 14.90 3.61 -13.55
CA ASN A 174 13.50 3.64 -14.01
C ASN A 174 12.50 3.89 -12.85
N LEU A 175 11.20 3.95 -13.16
CA LEU A 175 10.14 4.33 -12.22
C LEU A 175 9.98 3.33 -11.07
N GLY A 176 9.74 3.86 -9.88
CA GLY A 176 9.44 3.07 -8.67
C GLY A 176 8.52 3.77 -7.68
N VAL A 177 8.41 5.11 -7.74
CA VAL A 177 7.42 5.86 -6.95
C VAL A 177 6.00 5.50 -7.39
N SER A 178 5.11 5.34 -6.42
CA SER A 178 3.69 5.04 -6.64
C SER A 178 2.82 6.28 -6.41
N PRO A 179 1.77 6.52 -7.23
CA PRO A 179 0.77 7.54 -6.96
C PRO A 179 -0.08 7.18 -5.73
N ILE A 180 -0.74 8.17 -5.14
CA ILE A 180 -1.78 7.97 -4.12
C ILE A 180 -3.01 8.81 -4.47
N ILE A 181 -4.20 8.38 -4.04
CA ILE A 181 -5.42 9.19 -4.14
C ILE A 181 -5.81 9.67 -2.75
N GLU A 182 -6.05 10.97 -2.59
CA GLU A 182 -6.55 11.58 -1.37
C GLU A 182 -7.49 12.72 -1.73
N ASP A 183 -8.68 12.78 -1.12
CA ASP A 183 -9.67 13.85 -1.33
C ASP A 183 -9.97 14.14 -2.82
N GLY A 184 -10.00 13.10 -3.65
CA GLY A 184 -10.25 13.20 -5.09
C GLY A 184 -9.05 13.68 -5.92
N LEU A 185 -7.87 13.80 -5.32
CA LEU A 185 -6.64 14.17 -6.00
C LEU A 185 -5.70 12.97 -6.14
N VAL A 186 -5.21 12.70 -7.35
CA VAL A 186 -4.07 11.81 -7.59
C VAL A 186 -2.80 12.61 -7.36
N LEU A 187 -2.01 12.21 -6.35
CA LEU A 187 -0.79 12.87 -5.93
C LEU A 187 0.44 12.11 -6.44
N ILE A 188 1.34 12.81 -7.13
CA ILE A 188 2.51 12.24 -7.78
C ILE A 188 3.76 13.03 -7.37
N ALA A 189 4.68 12.35 -6.69
CA ALA A 189 5.99 12.88 -6.33
C ALA A 189 7.01 12.57 -7.45
N ASN A 190 7.16 13.49 -8.40
CA ASN A 190 8.12 13.37 -9.50
C ASN A 190 9.46 14.03 -9.12
N ASP A 191 10.15 13.46 -8.12
CA ASP A 191 11.51 13.84 -7.74
C ASP A 191 12.52 13.02 -8.56
N GLN A 192 13.26 13.66 -9.47
CA GLN A 192 14.08 13.01 -10.49
C GLN A 192 15.38 13.79 -10.80
N VAL A 193 16.24 13.20 -11.65
CA VAL A 193 17.49 13.85 -12.10
C VAL A 193 17.18 15.08 -12.95
N GLY A 194 16.16 14.98 -13.80
CA GLY A 194 15.66 16.06 -14.63
C GLY A 194 14.67 16.99 -13.89
N PRO A 195 13.84 17.74 -14.65
CA PRO A 195 12.84 18.66 -14.10
C PRO A 195 11.93 17.95 -13.09
N SER A 196 12.02 18.34 -11.82
CA SER A 196 11.29 17.69 -10.73
C SER A 196 10.06 18.48 -10.34
N SER A 197 8.99 17.79 -9.95
CA SER A 197 7.77 18.45 -9.50
C SER A 197 6.93 17.56 -8.59
N PHE A 198 6.04 18.19 -7.81
CA PHE A 198 4.92 17.51 -7.19
C PHE A 198 3.65 17.90 -7.92
N ILE A 199 2.86 16.91 -8.32
CA ILE A 199 1.70 17.10 -9.19
C ILE A 199 0.46 16.55 -8.48
N ALA A 200 -0.62 17.32 -8.49
CA ALA A 200 -1.95 16.84 -8.17
C ALA A 200 -2.85 16.90 -9.40
N LEU A 201 -3.43 15.77 -9.75
CA LEU A 201 -4.43 15.65 -10.80
C LEU A 201 -5.80 15.41 -10.17
N GLN A 202 -6.87 15.97 -10.74
CA GLN A 202 -8.23 15.56 -10.40
C GLN A 202 -8.43 14.09 -10.78
N ALA A 203 -8.87 13.25 -9.84
CA ALA A 203 -8.92 11.80 -10.05
C ALA A 203 -9.91 11.38 -11.14
N ASP A 204 -10.97 12.16 -11.35
CA ASP A 204 -12.02 11.88 -12.34
C ASP A 204 -11.64 12.27 -13.78
N THR A 205 -10.84 13.30 -13.95
CA THR A 205 -10.59 13.94 -15.25
C THR A 205 -9.12 13.97 -15.66
N GLY A 206 -8.19 13.73 -14.73
CA GLY A 206 -6.76 13.86 -14.96
C GLY A 206 -6.28 15.31 -15.09
N THR A 207 -7.17 16.30 -14.93
CA THR A 207 -6.79 17.71 -15.06
C THR A 207 -5.87 18.13 -13.91
N VAL A 208 -4.85 18.94 -14.21
CA VAL A 208 -3.90 19.42 -13.19
C VAL A 208 -4.63 20.36 -12.24
N ALA A 209 -4.80 19.92 -10.98
CA ALA A 209 -5.32 20.77 -9.91
C ALA A 209 -4.27 21.78 -9.46
N TRP A 210 -3.04 21.31 -9.30
CA TRP A 210 -1.87 22.14 -9.05
C TRP A 210 -0.59 21.37 -9.39
N LYS A 211 0.49 22.12 -9.65
CA LYS A 211 1.84 21.60 -9.85
C LYS A 211 2.83 22.51 -9.14
N THR A 212 3.71 21.91 -8.35
CA THR A 212 4.78 22.63 -7.63
C THR A 212 6.13 22.14 -8.13
N GLU A 213 6.91 23.03 -8.71
CA GLU A 213 8.27 22.71 -9.13
C GLU A 213 9.16 22.38 -7.93
N ARG A 214 10.00 21.36 -8.06
CA ARG A 214 10.94 20.90 -7.03
C ARG A 214 12.36 20.97 -7.57
N GLN A 215 13.32 21.12 -6.66
CA GLN A 215 14.73 21.08 -7.03
C GLN A 215 15.09 19.68 -7.55
N PRO A 216 15.74 19.55 -8.71
CA PRO A 216 16.27 18.27 -9.18
C PRO A 216 17.29 17.66 -8.22
N GLY A 217 17.45 16.34 -8.27
CA GLY A 217 18.40 15.59 -7.44
C GLY A 217 18.46 14.13 -7.85
N LYS A 218 19.06 13.25 -7.04
CA LYS A 218 18.91 11.80 -7.30
C LYS A 218 17.42 11.44 -7.28
N THR A 219 16.96 10.66 -8.26
CA THR A 219 15.57 10.21 -8.34
C THR A 219 15.11 9.58 -7.03
N SER A 220 13.99 10.05 -6.49
CA SER A 220 13.33 9.45 -5.33
C SER A 220 12.36 8.37 -5.79
N TYR A 221 12.25 7.30 -5.01
CA TYR A 221 11.21 6.28 -5.18
C TYR A 221 10.23 6.26 -4.01
N SER A 222 10.36 7.21 -3.08
CA SER A 222 9.54 7.30 -1.88
C SER A 222 8.13 7.77 -2.23
N THR A 223 7.15 6.88 -2.15
CA THR A 223 5.72 7.25 -2.26
C THR A 223 5.34 8.17 -1.09
N PRO A 224 4.70 9.33 -1.34
CA PRO A 224 4.30 10.25 -0.29
C PRO A 224 3.20 9.68 0.59
N THR A 225 2.96 10.32 1.74
CA THR A 225 1.79 10.03 2.55
C THR A 225 1.08 11.30 2.99
N VAL A 226 -0.18 11.17 3.42
CA VAL A 226 -0.99 12.29 3.88
C VAL A 226 -1.29 12.10 5.37
N THR A 227 -1.19 13.18 6.13
CA THR A 227 -1.54 13.23 7.55
C THR A 227 -2.33 14.50 7.83
N ALA A 228 -3.06 14.52 8.94
CA ALA A 228 -3.59 15.76 9.49
C ALA A 228 -2.44 16.76 9.77
N ASP A 229 -2.71 18.04 9.58
CA ASP A 229 -1.75 19.13 9.84
C ASP A 229 -1.82 19.71 11.26
N GLY A 230 -2.81 19.29 12.06
CA GLY A 230 -3.08 19.81 13.41
C GLY A 230 -3.83 21.14 13.45
N ALA A 231 -4.07 21.78 12.30
CA ALA A 231 -4.81 23.03 12.13
C ALA A 231 -6.19 22.83 11.46
N GLY A 232 -6.64 21.58 11.34
CA GLY A 232 -7.92 21.21 10.70
C GLY A 232 -7.82 20.96 9.19
N GLY A 233 -6.61 20.92 8.64
CA GLY A 233 -6.32 20.55 7.26
C GLY A 233 -5.50 19.26 7.15
N LYS A 234 -4.96 19.04 5.95
CA LYS A 234 -4.11 17.88 5.63
C LYS A 234 -2.82 18.37 4.97
N GLN A 235 -1.74 17.71 5.32
CA GLN A 235 -0.44 17.90 4.70
C GLN A 235 0.06 16.59 4.08
N ILE A 236 0.73 16.72 2.95
CA ILE A 236 1.45 15.65 2.28
C ILE A 236 2.88 15.67 2.84
N VAL A 237 3.35 14.52 3.32
CA VAL A 237 4.74 14.31 3.73
C VAL A 237 5.48 13.59 2.61
N CYS A 238 6.51 14.25 2.10
CA CYS A 238 7.36 13.77 1.01
C CYS A 238 8.81 13.62 1.50
N VAL A 239 9.53 12.71 0.86
CA VAL A 239 10.95 12.50 1.13
C VAL A 239 11.69 12.45 -0.20
N SER A 240 12.67 13.33 -0.37
CA SER A 240 13.59 13.29 -1.51
C SER A 240 14.98 13.80 -1.10
N GLU A 241 15.98 13.54 -1.94
CA GLU A 241 17.33 14.03 -1.66
C GLU A 241 17.34 15.56 -1.56
N SER A 242 16.84 16.21 -2.61
CA SER A 242 16.86 17.67 -2.76
C SER A 242 15.90 18.37 -1.79
N GLY A 243 14.71 17.80 -1.56
CA GLY A 243 13.65 18.39 -0.73
C GLY A 243 13.71 18.04 0.75
N GLY A 244 14.63 17.16 1.17
CA GLY A 244 14.66 16.69 2.55
C GLY A 244 13.43 15.84 2.87
N VAL A 245 13.01 15.88 4.14
CA VAL A 245 11.64 15.56 4.55
C VAL A 245 10.85 16.86 4.50
N SER A 246 9.73 16.88 3.79
CA SER A 246 8.95 18.11 3.55
C SER A 246 7.46 17.90 3.77
N GLY A 247 6.79 18.92 4.31
CA GLY A 247 5.34 19.02 4.38
C GLY A 247 4.80 19.96 3.30
N ILE A 248 3.75 19.54 2.62
CA ILE A 248 3.11 20.28 1.53
C ILE A 248 1.61 20.36 1.82
N ASP A 249 1.00 21.52 1.64
CA ASP A 249 -0.46 21.67 1.76
C ASP A 249 -1.16 20.85 0.67
N LEU A 250 -2.10 19.97 1.07
CA LEU A 250 -2.80 19.08 0.14
C LEU A 250 -3.59 19.85 -0.93
N LYS A 251 -4.21 20.97 -0.55
CA LYS A 251 -5.15 21.69 -1.42
C LYS A 251 -4.44 22.56 -2.45
N SER A 252 -3.34 23.19 -2.08
CA SER A 252 -2.66 24.20 -2.90
C SER A 252 -1.30 23.76 -3.44
N GLY A 253 -0.73 22.67 -2.92
CA GLY A 253 0.61 22.21 -3.30
C GLY A 253 1.74 23.09 -2.76
N LYS A 254 1.44 24.08 -1.91
CA LYS A 254 2.45 24.97 -1.33
C LYS A 254 3.25 24.25 -0.25
N ALA A 255 4.56 24.48 -0.24
CA ALA A 255 5.42 24.01 0.84
C ALA A 255 4.97 24.65 2.17
N LEU A 256 4.75 23.81 3.18
CA LEU A 256 4.48 24.22 4.56
C LEU A 256 5.78 24.29 5.34
N TRP A 257 6.66 23.30 5.13
CA TRP A 257 7.95 23.19 5.79
C TRP A 257 8.86 22.19 5.08
N GLN A 258 10.15 22.25 5.39
CA GLN A 258 11.15 21.30 4.89
C GLN A 258 12.35 21.21 5.85
N THR A 259 12.96 20.04 5.94
CA THR A 259 14.29 19.86 6.56
C THR A 259 15.39 20.26 5.57
N PRO A 260 16.67 20.29 5.99
CA PRO A 260 17.78 20.29 5.05
C PRO A 260 17.73 19.08 4.09
N LYS A 261 18.42 19.21 2.96
CA LYS A 261 18.57 18.13 1.97
C LYS A 261 19.11 16.86 2.62
N LEU A 262 18.65 15.71 2.14
CA LEU A 262 19.19 14.43 2.56
C LEU A 262 20.52 14.15 1.85
N PRO A 263 21.44 13.38 2.46
CA PRO A 263 22.75 13.16 1.88
C PRO A 263 22.77 12.21 0.67
N MET A 264 21.69 11.45 0.46
CA MET A 264 21.61 10.37 -0.54
C MET A 264 20.18 10.19 -1.06
N ARG A 265 20.04 9.31 -2.05
CA ARG A 265 18.76 8.87 -2.64
C ARG A 265 17.82 8.29 -1.58
N THR A 266 16.53 8.50 -1.78
CA THR A 266 15.47 7.91 -0.94
C THR A 266 14.67 6.89 -1.74
N VAL A 267 14.34 5.76 -1.12
CA VAL A 267 13.60 4.65 -1.76
C VAL A 267 12.42 4.28 -0.87
N ALA A 268 12.67 4.01 0.41
CA ALA A 268 11.63 3.76 1.40
C ALA A 268 10.70 4.98 1.57
N SER A 269 9.40 4.73 1.51
CA SER A 269 8.37 5.72 1.85
C SER A 269 8.44 6.13 3.32
N PRO A 270 8.14 7.41 3.64
CA PRO A 270 7.98 7.82 5.02
C PRO A 270 6.78 7.13 5.66
N ILE A 271 6.89 6.83 6.95
CA ILE A 271 5.74 6.54 7.80
C ILE A 271 5.52 7.72 8.74
N VAL A 272 4.26 8.11 8.94
CA VAL A 272 3.89 9.24 9.80
C VAL A 272 2.94 8.75 10.88
N MET A 273 3.28 8.98 12.14
CA MET A 273 2.45 8.61 13.29
C MET A 273 2.87 9.43 14.51
N ASP A 274 1.91 9.84 15.33
CA ASP A 274 2.11 10.66 16.54
C ASP A 274 2.96 11.92 16.32
N GLY A 275 2.71 12.62 15.21
CA GLY A 275 3.41 13.86 14.86
C GLY A 275 4.87 13.70 14.42
N LEU A 276 5.33 12.45 14.20
CA LEU A 276 6.67 12.15 13.69
C LEU A 276 6.57 11.46 12.32
N ALA A 277 7.37 11.96 11.37
CA ALA A 277 7.69 11.30 10.12
C ALA A 277 9.05 10.59 10.25
N PHE A 278 9.13 9.31 9.88
CA PHE A 278 10.38 8.55 9.90
C PHE A 278 10.83 8.30 8.47
N ALA A 279 12.06 8.68 8.13
CA ALA A 279 12.59 8.62 6.78
C ALA A 279 14.02 8.10 6.74
N THR A 280 14.35 7.35 5.69
CA THR A 280 15.71 6.86 5.42
C THR A 280 16.18 7.28 4.03
N CYS A 281 17.50 7.39 3.88
CA CYS A 281 18.14 7.50 2.57
C CYS A 281 19.43 6.68 2.52
N GLY A 282 19.87 6.33 1.32
CA GLY A 282 21.01 5.45 1.13
C GLY A 282 21.42 5.24 -0.32
N GLU A 283 22.31 4.26 -0.52
CA GLU A 283 22.85 3.89 -1.83
C GLU A 283 23.39 2.46 -1.82
N GLY A 284 23.30 1.79 -2.98
CA GLY A 284 23.91 0.47 -3.18
C GLY A 284 23.41 -0.62 -2.22
N GLY A 285 22.13 -0.57 -1.83
CA GLY A 285 21.55 -1.51 -0.88
C GLY A 285 21.97 -1.31 0.58
N ASN A 286 22.37 -0.08 0.97
CA ASN A 286 22.70 0.24 2.35
C ASN A 286 22.14 1.61 2.75
N GLY A 287 21.42 1.66 3.87
CA GLY A 287 20.99 2.93 4.46
C GLY A 287 22.20 3.70 4.99
N LYS A 288 22.17 5.03 4.81
CA LYS A 288 23.26 5.95 5.19
C LYS A 288 22.82 6.98 6.22
N TYR A 289 21.54 7.33 6.20
CA TYR A 289 20.98 8.31 7.11
C TYR A 289 19.52 8.01 7.38
N PHE A 290 19.11 8.25 8.61
CA PHE A 290 17.75 8.16 9.11
C PHE A 290 17.46 9.42 9.91
N ALA A 291 16.24 9.95 9.78
CA ALA A 291 15.72 10.98 10.66
C ALA A 291 14.27 10.69 11.07
N ALA A 292 13.98 10.94 12.36
CA ALA A 292 12.63 11.18 12.84
C ALA A 292 12.37 12.68 12.83
N VAL A 293 11.30 13.13 12.20
CA VAL A 293 11.03 14.54 11.88
C VAL A 293 9.65 14.93 12.38
N ARG A 294 9.58 16.00 13.19
CA ARG A 294 8.33 16.57 13.69
C ARG A 294 7.54 17.22 12.55
N THR A 295 6.27 16.84 12.41
CA THR A 295 5.39 17.29 11.32
C THR A 295 4.49 18.47 11.69
N GLY A 296 4.48 18.90 12.97
CA GLY A 296 3.70 20.05 13.43
C GLY A 296 4.04 21.34 12.69
N LEU A 297 3.03 22.14 12.36
CA LEU A 297 3.21 23.41 11.64
C LEU A 297 3.84 24.50 12.50
N ASP A 298 3.69 24.41 13.82
CA ASP A 298 4.25 25.28 14.84
C ASP A 298 5.75 25.02 15.12
N VAL A 299 6.29 23.91 14.60
CA VAL A 299 7.70 23.53 14.81
C VAL A 299 8.62 24.30 13.85
N PRO A 300 9.62 25.05 14.35
CA PRO A 300 10.63 25.69 13.50
C PRO A 300 11.43 24.67 12.67
N ASN A 301 11.79 25.02 11.42
CA ASN A 301 12.46 24.09 10.49
C ASN A 301 13.78 23.51 11.03
N ASP A 302 14.57 24.29 11.77
CA ASP A 302 15.83 23.89 12.39
C ASP A 302 15.65 22.99 13.62
N GLN A 303 14.41 22.82 14.11
CA GLN A 303 14.06 21.98 15.26
C GLN A 303 13.18 20.78 14.88
N ARG A 304 12.97 20.55 13.57
CA ARG A 304 12.13 19.45 13.10
C ARG A 304 12.77 18.09 13.32
N ILE A 305 14.08 17.96 13.19
CA ILE A 305 14.76 16.69 13.45
C ILE A 305 14.66 16.39 14.95
N ALA A 306 13.90 15.35 15.30
CA ALA A 306 13.71 14.90 16.68
C ALA A 306 14.90 14.06 17.14
N TRP A 307 15.33 13.14 16.30
CA TRP A 307 16.52 12.33 16.49
C TRP A 307 16.96 11.74 15.14
N GLU A 308 18.22 11.34 15.05
CA GLU A 308 18.81 10.78 13.84
C GLU A 308 19.63 9.52 14.12
N ARG A 309 19.85 8.71 13.08
CA ARG A 309 20.66 7.50 13.14
C ARG A 309 21.46 7.34 11.85
N ARG A 310 22.62 6.66 11.91
CA ARG A 310 23.55 6.48 10.78
C ARG A 310 24.03 5.05 10.56
N THR A 311 23.67 4.11 11.44
CA THR A 311 24.15 2.73 11.43
C THR A 311 22.99 1.76 11.43
N MET A 312 23.20 0.59 10.80
CA MET A 312 22.21 -0.49 10.72
C MET A 312 20.84 0.01 10.20
N LEU A 313 20.88 0.67 9.03
CA LEU A 313 19.71 1.29 8.43
C LEU A 313 19.28 0.57 7.15
N PRO A 314 17.97 0.43 6.91
CA PRO A 314 17.44 0.03 5.63
C PRO A 314 17.57 1.16 4.62
N TYR A 315 17.63 0.78 3.36
CA TYR A 315 17.59 1.67 2.22
C TYR A 315 16.32 1.49 1.40
N VAL A 316 16.08 0.27 0.91
CA VAL A 316 14.93 -0.03 0.04
C VAL A 316 13.65 -0.33 0.85
N PRO A 317 13.65 -1.27 1.82
CA PRO A 317 12.42 -1.62 2.53
C PRO A 317 11.92 -0.46 3.41
N CYS A 318 10.60 -0.24 3.39
CA CYS A 318 9.95 0.71 4.29
C CYS A 318 9.98 0.22 5.74
N LEU A 319 9.85 1.16 6.67
CA LEU A 319 9.83 0.88 8.10
C LEU A 319 8.47 0.37 8.55
N ILE A 320 8.45 -0.35 9.66
CA ILE A 320 7.20 -0.73 10.36
C ILE A 320 7.20 -0.13 11.75
N ARG A 321 6.05 0.34 12.20
CA ARG A 321 5.90 0.95 13.51
C ARG A 321 4.66 0.42 14.23
N THR A 322 4.80 0.25 15.54
CA THR A 322 3.72 0.11 16.53
C THR A 322 3.64 1.40 17.35
N SER A 323 2.74 1.50 18.33
CA SER A 323 2.64 2.70 19.18
C SER A 323 3.98 3.12 19.80
N ASP A 324 4.78 2.17 20.27
CA ASP A 324 6.01 2.41 21.03
C ASP A 324 7.30 1.95 20.34
N LEU A 325 7.22 1.01 19.39
CA LEU A 325 8.39 0.44 18.71
C LEU A 325 8.44 0.77 17.22
N LEU A 326 9.64 1.02 16.73
CA LEU A 326 9.98 1.18 15.33
C LEU A 326 10.89 0.03 14.88
N PHE A 327 10.57 -0.59 13.76
CA PHE A 327 11.26 -1.73 13.21
C PHE A 327 11.90 -1.37 11.87
N LEU A 328 13.22 -1.51 11.80
CA LEU A 328 14.04 -1.24 10.63
C LEU A 328 14.47 -2.56 10.00
N TRP A 329 13.80 -2.93 8.90
CA TRP A 329 14.09 -4.16 8.16
C TRP A 329 15.11 -3.90 7.05
N GLY A 330 16.38 -4.21 7.30
CA GLY A 330 17.47 -3.95 6.38
C GLY A 330 17.47 -4.81 5.13
N ASP A 331 17.92 -4.24 4.01
CA ASP A 331 18.02 -4.86 2.68
C ASP A 331 18.74 -6.22 2.68
N LYS A 332 19.67 -6.43 3.62
CA LYS A 332 20.53 -7.63 3.73
C LYS A 332 20.19 -8.50 4.95
N GLY A 333 18.95 -8.46 5.41
CA GLY A 333 18.47 -9.31 6.50
C GLY A 333 19.07 -8.97 7.86
N ILE A 334 19.19 -7.67 8.17
CA ILE A 334 19.42 -7.20 9.53
C ILE A 334 18.15 -6.49 9.98
N MET A 335 17.57 -6.94 11.10
CA MET A 335 16.40 -6.34 11.70
C MET A 335 16.81 -5.57 12.94
N VAL A 336 16.40 -4.31 13.06
CA VAL A 336 16.64 -3.48 14.25
C VAL A 336 15.30 -3.05 14.82
N CYS A 337 15.13 -3.19 16.13
CA CYS A 337 14.00 -2.64 16.87
C CYS A 337 14.48 -1.46 17.71
N LEU A 338 13.79 -0.34 17.57
CA LEU A 338 14.04 0.90 18.27
C LEU A 338 12.80 1.31 19.08
N GLU A 339 13.01 2.05 20.16
CA GLU A 339 11.95 2.86 20.76
C GLU A 339 11.60 4.00 19.80
N ALA A 340 10.34 4.07 19.34
CA ALA A 340 9.94 5.01 18.30
C ALA A 340 10.10 6.49 18.71
N ALA A 341 9.93 6.78 20.01
CA ALA A 341 10.02 8.14 20.54
C ALA A 341 11.46 8.67 20.62
N THR A 342 12.43 7.80 20.93
CA THR A 342 13.81 8.20 21.29
C THR A 342 14.86 7.74 20.28
N GLY A 343 14.56 6.70 19.50
CA GLY A 343 15.54 6.04 18.62
C GLY A 343 16.50 5.11 19.35
N ASN A 344 16.30 4.89 20.67
CA ASN A 344 17.11 3.95 21.44
C ASN A 344 16.92 2.53 20.92
N GLU A 345 18.02 1.82 20.77
CA GLU A 345 17.97 0.43 20.33
C GLU A 345 17.45 -0.49 21.43
N VAL A 346 16.46 -1.31 21.08
CA VAL A 346 15.92 -2.37 21.95
C VAL A 346 16.65 -3.68 21.65
N TRP A 347 16.78 -4.03 20.37
CA TRP A 347 17.54 -5.19 19.90
C TRP A 347 17.91 -5.04 18.42
N SER A 348 18.92 -5.79 17.98
CA SER A 348 19.27 -5.96 16.57
C SER A 348 19.69 -7.40 16.29
N GLU A 349 19.17 -8.00 15.20
CA GLU A 349 19.36 -9.41 14.89
C GLU A 349 19.52 -9.67 13.39
N ARG A 350 20.24 -10.74 13.05
CA ARG A 350 20.36 -11.23 11.67
C ARG A 350 19.21 -12.20 11.38
N ILE A 351 18.47 -11.93 10.31
CA ILE A 351 17.39 -12.79 9.79
C ILE A 351 17.72 -13.40 8.42
N ASP A 352 18.88 -13.05 7.85
CA ASP A 352 19.34 -13.48 6.52
C ASP A 352 18.39 -13.12 5.36
N GLY A 353 18.84 -13.33 4.13
CA GLY A 353 18.10 -12.99 2.91
C GLY A 353 18.37 -11.58 2.39
N GLN A 354 17.84 -11.31 1.19
CA GLN A 354 17.85 -9.99 0.55
C GLN A 354 16.42 -9.50 0.40
N TYR A 355 16.17 -8.21 0.57
CA TYR A 355 14.82 -7.64 0.59
C TYR A 355 14.74 -6.39 -0.29
N SER A 356 13.85 -6.43 -1.28
CA SER A 356 13.44 -5.28 -2.10
C SER A 356 11.99 -4.86 -1.84
N GLY A 357 11.13 -5.82 -1.46
CA GLY A 357 9.79 -5.52 -0.95
C GLY A 357 9.86 -4.96 0.47
N SER A 358 8.79 -4.28 0.91
CA SER A 358 8.71 -3.74 2.26
C SER A 358 7.92 -4.67 3.19
N PRO A 359 8.23 -4.70 4.50
CA PRO A 359 7.47 -5.47 5.48
C PRO A 359 6.08 -4.87 5.73
N ILE A 360 5.10 -5.70 6.12
CA ILE A 360 3.78 -5.28 6.65
C ILE A 360 3.56 -5.84 8.05
N LEU A 361 2.81 -5.12 8.88
CA LEU A 361 2.39 -5.54 10.21
C LEU A 361 0.93 -6.00 10.15
N ILE A 362 0.67 -7.25 10.51
CA ILE A 362 -0.67 -7.81 10.64
C ILE A 362 -0.85 -8.18 12.10
N GLN A 363 -1.72 -7.48 12.80
CA GLN A 363 -1.85 -7.57 14.26
C GLN A 363 -0.49 -7.35 14.95
N ASP A 364 0.10 -8.39 15.52
CA ASP A 364 1.36 -8.38 16.24
C ASP A 364 2.50 -9.07 15.47
N ARG A 365 2.35 -9.27 14.16
CA ARG A 365 3.28 -10.06 13.32
C ARG A 365 3.75 -9.26 12.12
N ILE A 366 5.06 -9.22 11.89
CA ILE A 366 5.68 -8.53 10.77
C ILE A 366 5.99 -9.56 9.68
N TYR A 367 5.43 -9.37 8.49
CA TYR A 367 5.64 -10.21 7.31
C TYR A 367 6.49 -9.45 6.30
N CYS A 368 7.55 -10.08 5.79
CA CYS A 368 8.33 -9.56 4.68
C CYS A 368 8.70 -10.70 3.73
N VAL A 369 9.04 -10.38 2.49
CA VAL A 369 9.40 -11.38 1.46
C VAL A 369 10.81 -11.11 0.98
N THR A 370 11.64 -12.15 0.98
CA THR A 370 12.97 -12.09 0.38
C THR A 370 12.88 -12.03 -1.15
N GLU A 371 13.94 -11.55 -1.79
CA GLU A 371 14.05 -11.46 -3.25
C GLU A 371 13.85 -12.81 -3.95
N ASP A 372 14.28 -13.91 -3.32
CA ASP A 372 14.08 -15.30 -3.76
C ASP A 372 12.74 -15.93 -3.31
N GLY A 373 11.79 -15.11 -2.85
CA GLY A 373 10.40 -15.53 -2.66
C GLY A 373 10.12 -16.30 -1.37
N ILE A 374 10.91 -16.09 -0.31
CA ILE A 374 10.63 -16.65 1.02
C ILE A 374 9.92 -15.60 1.86
N VAL A 375 8.69 -15.90 2.29
CA VAL A 375 8.01 -15.07 3.29
C VAL A 375 8.62 -15.37 4.65
N VAL A 376 9.08 -14.34 5.34
CA VAL A 376 9.62 -14.39 6.70
C VAL A 376 8.65 -13.67 7.62
N VAL A 377 8.29 -14.31 8.73
CA VAL A 377 7.36 -13.76 9.71
C VAL A 377 8.05 -13.62 11.06
N LEU A 378 8.03 -12.41 11.62
CA LEU A 378 8.59 -12.08 12.93
C LEU A 378 7.48 -11.65 13.89
N GLN A 379 7.65 -11.92 15.18
CA GLN A 379 6.85 -11.30 16.22
C GLN A 379 7.24 -9.83 16.34
N ALA A 380 6.26 -8.92 16.30
CA ALA A 380 6.47 -7.54 16.71
C ALA A 380 6.56 -7.49 18.24
N GLY A 381 7.68 -7.01 18.77
CA GLY A 381 7.85 -6.85 20.21
C GLY A 381 9.26 -6.48 20.63
N ARG A 382 9.44 -6.34 21.96
CA ARG A 382 10.73 -5.99 22.59
C ARG A 382 11.72 -7.16 22.66
N GLN A 383 11.35 -8.33 22.15
CA GLN A 383 12.23 -9.48 22.00
C GLN A 383 12.16 -9.96 20.57
N PHE A 384 13.31 -10.28 19.98
CA PHE A 384 13.36 -10.91 18.68
C PHE A 384 12.78 -12.33 18.74
N ARG A 385 11.88 -12.64 17.82
CA ARG A 385 11.35 -13.98 17.62
C ARG A 385 10.89 -14.16 16.17
N GLU A 386 11.57 -15.03 15.44
CA GLU A 386 11.07 -15.53 14.16
C GLU A 386 9.94 -16.55 14.42
N LEU A 387 8.83 -16.39 13.70
CA LEU A 387 7.63 -17.20 13.81
C LEU A 387 7.51 -18.24 12.70
N GLY A 388 8.11 -17.98 11.53
CA GLY A 388 8.07 -18.93 10.43
C GLY A 388 8.63 -18.41 9.12
N ARG A 389 8.84 -19.36 8.20
CA ARG A 389 9.19 -19.11 6.81
C ARG A 389 8.35 -19.94 5.87
N THR A 390 7.91 -19.34 4.75
CA THR A 390 7.14 -20.06 3.73
C THR A 390 7.60 -19.67 2.32
N PRO A 391 8.01 -20.63 1.47
CA PRO A 391 8.37 -20.33 0.09
C PRO A 391 7.12 -20.08 -0.78
N LEU A 392 7.16 -19.03 -1.62
CA LEU A 392 6.14 -18.74 -2.64
C LEU A 392 6.39 -19.52 -3.95
N GLY A 393 7.62 -20.01 -4.12
CA GLY A 393 8.06 -20.77 -5.30
C GLY A 393 8.28 -19.91 -6.55
N ASP A 394 8.56 -18.62 -6.37
CA ASP A 394 8.85 -17.64 -7.43
C ASP A 394 9.51 -16.41 -6.79
N ASP A 395 10.41 -15.74 -7.52
CA ASP A 395 11.10 -14.54 -7.03
C ASP A 395 10.09 -13.41 -6.72
N CYS A 396 10.41 -12.55 -5.76
CA CYS A 396 9.48 -11.52 -5.29
C CYS A 396 10.18 -10.23 -4.87
N HIS A 397 9.85 -9.13 -5.55
CA HIS A 397 10.29 -7.77 -5.19
C HIS A 397 9.13 -6.88 -4.72
N SER A 398 7.90 -7.40 -4.67
CA SER A 398 6.72 -6.61 -4.29
C SER A 398 6.50 -6.60 -2.78
N THR A 399 5.73 -5.62 -2.31
CA THR A 399 5.25 -5.60 -0.92
C THR A 399 3.92 -6.37 -0.85
N PRO A 400 3.74 -7.28 0.13
CA PRO A 400 2.47 -7.96 0.32
C PRO A 400 1.33 -7.00 0.68
N ALA A 401 0.11 -7.43 0.44
CA ALA A 401 -1.11 -6.68 0.74
C ALA A 401 -2.10 -7.56 1.51
N VAL A 402 -2.96 -6.95 2.33
CA VAL A 402 -3.97 -7.68 3.11
C VAL A 402 -5.32 -7.05 2.89
N ALA A 403 -6.31 -7.88 2.56
CA ALA A 403 -7.68 -7.43 2.40
C ALA A 403 -8.63 -8.62 2.44
N ALA A 404 -9.83 -8.40 2.97
CA ALA A 404 -10.94 -9.35 2.86
C ALA A 404 -10.59 -10.80 3.24
N GLY A 405 -9.92 -11.01 4.38
CA GLY A 405 -9.57 -12.36 4.85
C GLY A 405 -8.41 -13.03 4.12
N HIS A 406 -7.60 -12.29 3.36
CA HIS A 406 -6.50 -12.87 2.60
C HIS A 406 -5.23 -12.01 2.68
N LEU A 407 -4.09 -12.70 2.61
CA LEU A 407 -2.77 -12.13 2.36
C LEU A 407 -2.41 -12.37 0.90
N TYR A 408 -2.09 -11.30 0.17
CA TYR A 408 -1.81 -11.31 -1.26
C TYR A 408 -0.34 -11.04 -1.55
N PHE A 409 0.20 -11.74 -2.55
CA PHE A 409 1.55 -11.56 -3.08
C PHE A 409 1.51 -11.39 -4.59
N HIS A 410 2.37 -10.52 -5.12
CA HIS A 410 2.66 -10.43 -6.54
C HIS A 410 4.13 -10.78 -6.76
N THR A 411 4.38 -12.06 -7.06
CA THR A 411 5.71 -12.54 -7.45
C THR A 411 5.98 -12.19 -8.90
N PHE A 412 7.16 -12.50 -9.41
CA PHE A 412 7.54 -12.12 -10.79
C PHE A 412 6.55 -12.64 -11.83
N LYS A 413 5.98 -13.83 -11.63
CA LYS A 413 5.08 -14.47 -12.61
C LYS A 413 3.68 -14.71 -12.07
N HIS A 414 3.43 -14.55 -10.76
CA HIS A 414 2.17 -14.97 -10.16
C HIS A 414 1.57 -13.92 -9.24
N VAL A 415 0.24 -13.93 -9.17
CA VAL A 415 -0.50 -13.38 -8.02
C VAL A 415 -0.98 -14.55 -7.18
N ILE A 416 -0.78 -14.46 -5.87
CA ILE A 416 -1.08 -15.53 -4.90
C ILE A 416 -1.95 -14.94 -3.80
N ALA A 417 -3.02 -15.64 -3.41
CA ALA A 417 -3.80 -15.32 -2.22
C ALA A 417 -3.72 -16.45 -1.21
N VAL A 418 -3.40 -16.12 0.04
CA VAL A 418 -3.38 -17.04 1.18
C VAL A 418 -4.55 -16.71 2.09
N LYS A 419 -5.36 -17.69 2.43
CA LYS A 419 -6.56 -17.52 3.27
C LYS A 419 -6.18 -17.29 4.72
N ALA A 420 -6.90 -16.40 5.38
CA ALA A 420 -6.98 -16.40 6.84
C ALA A 420 -7.64 -17.71 7.31
N THR A 421 -7.05 -18.35 8.31
CA THR A 421 -7.62 -19.46 9.07
C THR A 421 -7.95 -18.94 10.48
N PRO A 422 -9.25 -18.73 10.80
CA PRO A 422 -9.70 -18.28 12.11
C PRO A 422 -9.25 -19.18 13.27
#